data_AF-A0A432HIT9-F1
#
_entry.id   AF-A0A432HIT9-F1
#
_cell.length_a   1.000
_cell.length_b   1.000
_cell.length_c   1.000
_cell.angle_alpha   90.00
_cell.angle_beta   90.00
_cell.angle_gamma   90.00
#
_symmetry.space_group_name_H-M   'P 1'
#
loop_
_entity.id
_entity.type
_entity.pdbx_description
1 polymer ?
#
loop_
_entity_poly.entity_id
_entity_poly.type
_entity_poly.pdbx_seq_one_letter_code
_entity_poly.pdbx_strand_id
1 'polypeptide(L)'
;MRRLPVTNKLKWSASAIAVTIALVFMASGIYAGEFPETIKMDNPAYAKHKKGIVIFSHAKHSREYKASCGECHHDENNKPLASLKEGDDVKGCIECHKIPGEVPKKLKKKWKKAKLDKAEKKKKKLAYHAEAMHYNCRGCHKAFNKKNKTKKAPTTCKKCHPKKK
;
A
#
# COMPACT_ATOMS: atom_id res chain seq x y z
N MET A 1 -55.63 -8.77 -62.46
CA MET A 1 -54.66 -7.69 -62.18
C MET A 1 -54.86 -7.21 -60.75
N ARG A 2 -53.89 -7.37 -59.84
CA ARG A 2 -53.71 -6.55 -58.63
C ARG A 2 -52.23 -6.65 -58.22
N ARG A 3 -51.46 -5.59 -58.53
CA ARG A 3 -50.08 -5.41 -58.09
C ARG A 3 -50.11 -5.00 -56.61
N LEU A 4 -49.33 -5.67 -55.76
CA LEU A 4 -49.06 -5.21 -54.39
C LEU A 4 -48.03 -4.06 -54.42
N PRO A 5 -48.18 -3.02 -53.58
CA PRO A 5 -47.23 -1.90 -53.54
C PRO A 5 -45.98 -2.23 -52.72
N VAL A 6 -44.84 -1.88 -53.29
CA VAL A 6 -43.53 -1.78 -52.64
C VAL A 6 -43.50 -0.52 -51.77
N THR A 7 -43.36 -0.66 -50.45
CA THR A 7 -42.74 0.33 -49.54
C THR A 7 -42.20 -0.48 -48.34
N ASN A 8 -41.11 -0.17 -47.64
CA ASN A 8 -40.50 1.11 -47.34
C ASN A 8 -39.03 0.85 -46.96
N LYS A 9 -38.07 1.55 -47.58
CA LYS A 9 -36.66 1.47 -47.15
C LYS A 9 -36.54 2.22 -45.83
N LEU A 10 -36.27 1.48 -44.76
CA LEU A 10 -36.02 2.00 -43.42
C LEU A 10 -34.75 2.88 -43.45
N LYS A 11 -34.94 4.20 -43.58
CA LYS A 11 -33.88 5.19 -43.47
C LYS A 11 -33.52 5.34 -42.00
N TRP A 12 -32.49 4.61 -41.55
CA TRP A 12 -31.88 4.87 -40.24
C TRP A 12 -31.19 6.23 -40.32
N SER A 13 -31.83 7.24 -39.73
CA SER A 13 -31.31 8.59 -39.64
C SER A 13 -30.07 8.60 -38.75
N ALA A 14 -28.96 9.10 -39.29
CA ALA A 14 -27.64 9.20 -38.66
C ALA A 14 -27.63 9.90 -37.27
N SER A 15 -28.72 10.56 -36.88
CA SER A 15 -28.88 11.23 -35.59
C SER A 15 -29.02 10.28 -34.39
N ALA A 16 -29.51 9.05 -34.56
CA ALA A 16 -29.69 8.12 -33.44
C ALA A 16 -28.37 7.52 -32.91
N ILE A 17 -27.33 7.49 -33.75
CA ILE A 17 -26.00 6.93 -33.43
C ILE A 17 -25.14 7.97 -32.69
N ALA A 18 -25.32 9.26 -32.98
CA ALA A 18 -24.54 10.32 -32.33
C ALA A 18 -24.87 10.49 -30.83
N VAL A 19 -26.12 10.25 -30.43
CA VAL A 19 -26.57 10.38 -29.03
C VAL A 19 -26.09 9.21 -28.16
N THR A 20 -25.96 8.01 -28.73
CA THR A 20 -25.42 6.83 -28.01
C THR A 20 -23.92 6.94 -27.79
N ILE A 21 -23.16 7.51 -28.73
CA ILE A 21 -21.71 7.72 -28.56
C ILE A 21 -21.43 8.79 -27.50
N ALA A 22 -22.25 9.85 -27.40
CA ALA A 22 -22.09 10.89 -26.39
C ALA A 22 -22.32 10.39 -24.94
N LEU A 23 -23.16 9.36 -24.73
CA LEU A 23 -23.41 8.77 -23.42
C LEU A 23 -22.29 7.81 -22.96
N VAL A 24 -21.54 7.20 -23.89
CA VAL A 24 -20.46 6.26 -23.56
C VAL A 24 -19.20 6.97 -23.05
N PHE A 25 -19.01 8.26 -23.35
CA PHE A 25 -17.87 9.04 -22.85
C PHE A 25 -18.04 9.61 -21.42
N MET A 26 -19.19 9.44 -20.77
CA MET A 26 -19.41 9.94 -19.39
C MET A 26 -19.06 8.90 -18.30
N ALA A 27 -18.67 7.69 -18.68
CA ALA A 27 -18.44 6.59 -17.73
C ALA A 27 -16.97 6.31 -17.39
N SER A 28 -16.01 7.13 -17.85
CA SER A 28 -14.64 7.09 -17.31
C SER A 28 -14.60 7.80 -15.97
N GLY A 29 -15.18 7.18 -14.94
CA GLY A 29 -14.94 7.57 -13.57
C GLY A 29 -13.44 7.54 -13.33
N ILE A 30 -12.85 8.71 -13.08
CA ILE A 30 -11.47 8.83 -12.62
C ILE A 30 -11.46 8.18 -11.24
N TYR A 31 -11.01 6.93 -11.15
CA TYR A 31 -10.59 6.35 -9.89
C TYR A 31 -9.31 7.07 -9.48
N ALA A 32 -9.46 8.17 -8.76
CA ALA A 32 -8.35 8.79 -8.05
C ALA A 32 -8.05 7.91 -6.84
N GLY A 33 -6.79 7.54 -6.65
CA GLY A 33 -6.34 6.88 -5.43
C GLY A 33 -6.59 7.77 -4.21
N GLU A 34 -6.86 7.17 -3.06
CA GLU A 34 -7.09 7.91 -1.83
C GLU A 34 -5.77 8.32 -1.18
N PHE A 35 -5.68 9.56 -0.68
CA PHE A 35 -4.61 10.00 0.21
C PHE A 35 -5.13 10.06 1.66
N PRO A 36 -5.06 8.96 2.43
CA PRO A 36 -5.52 8.97 3.81
C PRO A 36 -4.59 9.85 4.65
N GLU A 37 -5.16 10.78 5.43
CA GLU A 37 -4.35 11.59 6.34
C GLU A 37 -3.76 10.75 7.47
N THR A 38 -4.55 9.78 7.96
CA THR A 38 -4.14 8.79 8.93
C THR A 38 -4.53 7.40 8.48
N ILE A 39 -3.66 6.43 8.76
CA ILE A 39 -3.85 5.02 8.40
C ILE A 39 -3.92 4.21 9.69
N LYS A 40 -5.05 3.55 9.91
CA LYS A 40 -5.16 2.52 10.94
C LYS A 40 -4.45 1.27 10.43
N MET A 41 -3.33 0.88 11.05
CA MET A 41 -2.54 -0.31 10.68
C MET A 41 -3.22 -1.61 11.14
N ASP A 42 -4.51 -1.74 10.82
CA ASP A 42 -5.36 -2.87 11.12
C ASP A 42 -5.61 -3.62 9.81
N ASN A 43 -5.00 -4.78 9.67
CA ASN A 43 -5.02 -5.53 8.44
C ASN A 43 -5.74 -6.87 8.65
N PRO A 44 -6.74 -7.21 7.81
CA PRO A 44 -7.57 -8.41 7.99
C PRO A 44 -6.79 -9.73 7.87
N ALA A 45 -5.59 -9.72 7.26
CA ALA A 45 -4.71 -10.89 7.25
C ALA A 45 -4.27 -11.32 8.67
N TYR A 46 -4.47 -10.47 9.68
CA TYR A 46 -4.14 -10.75 11.07
C TYR A 46 -5.37 -11.29 11.81
N ALA A 47 -5.43 -12.62 12.01
CA ALA A 47 -6.46 -13.23 12.85
C ALA A 47 -6.47 -12.66 14.29
N LYS A 48 -5.29 -12.30 14.82
CA LYS A 48 -5.15 -11.63 16.12
C LYS A 48 -3.90 -10.78 16.17
N HIS A 49 -4.07 -9.51 16.51
CA HIS A 49 -2.94 -8.62 16.75
C HIS A 49 -2.26 -8.92 18.09
N LYS A 50 -0.93 -8.99 18.14
CA LYS A 50 -0.17 -9.20 19.40
C LYS A 50 0.01 -7.91 20.21
N LYS A 51 -0.09 -6.75 19.56
CA LYS A 51 0.08 -5.41 20.14
C LYS A 51 -1.13 -4.54 19.79
N GLY A 52 -1.22 -3.35 20.40
CA GLY A 52 -2.22 -2.37 20.00
C GLY A 52 -1.98 -1.92 18.56
N ILE A 53 -3.07 -1.57 17.89
CA ILE A 53 -3.05 -1.08 16.51
C ILE A 53 -2.34 0.26 16.46
N VAL A 54 -1.43 0.42 15.51
CA VAL A 54 -0.72 1.68 15.28
C VAL A 54 -1.63 2.57 14.42
N ILE A 55 -1.84 3.81 14.85
CA ILE A 55 -2.39 4.85 13.99
C ILE A 55 -1.22 5.62 13.40
N PHE A 56 -1.04 5.48 12.09
CA PHE A 56 0.05 6.11 11.36
C PHE A 56 -0.43 7.43 10.77
N SER A 57 0.26 8.52 11.07
CA SER A 57 -0.02 9.84 10.52
C SER A 57 0.65 10.02 9.15
N HIS A 58 0.04 9.48 8.11
CA HIS A 58 0.57 9.48 6.74
C HIS A 58 0.82 10.90 6.21
N ALA A 59 -0.14 11.81 6.37
CA ALA A 59 0.01 13.21 5.98
C ALA A 59 1.20 13.90 6.66
N LYS A 60 1.46 13.61 7.95
CA LYS A 60 2.61 14.19 8.65
C LYS A 60 3.94 13.72 8.08
N HIS A 61 4.05 12.44 7.72
CA HIS A 61 5.29 11.91 7.17
C HIS A 61 5.58 12.51 5.79
N SER A 62 4.56 12.64 4.93
CA SER A 62 4.72 13.26 3.61
C SER A 62 4.88 14.79 3.70
N ARG A 63 3.91 15.50 4.31
CA ARG A 63 3.78 16.95 4.21
C ARG A 63 4.58 17.72 5.26
N GLU A 64 4.64 17.23 6.51
CA GLU A 64 5.36 17.93 7.59
C GLU A 64 6.83 17.51 7.62
N TYR A 65 7.09 16.20 7.64
CA TYR A 65 8.44 15.64 7.75
C TYR A 65 9.15 15.50 6.40
N LYS A 66 8.45 15.78 5.30
CA LYS A 66 8.98 15.81 3.93
C LYS A 66 9.63 14.50 3.50
N ALA A 67 9.17 13.37 4.03
CA ALA A 67 9.55 12.06 3.53
C ALA A 67 9.00 11.89 2.11
N SER A 68 9.84 11.48 1.17
CA SER A 68 9.36 11.20 -0.20
C SER A 68 8.47 9.95 -0.23
N CYS A 69 7.54 9.87 -1.17
CA CYS A 69 6.68 8.70 -1.36
C CYS A 69 7.49 7.40 -1.49
N GLY A 70 8.62 7.48 -2.19
CA GLY A 70 9.55 6.37 -2.41
C GLY A 70 10.31 5.88 -1.18
N GLU A 71 10.31 6.63 -0.06
CA GLU A 71 10.90 6.15 1.19
C GLU A 71 10.09 5.02 1.83
N CYS A 72 8.80 4.90 1.47
CA CYS A 72 7.93 3.82 1.94
C CYS A 72 7.44 2.94 0.80
N HIS A 73 7.01 3.54 -0.31
CA HIS A 73 6.51 2.82 -1.47
C HIS A 73 7.67 2.42 -2.37
N HIS A 74 7.90 1.12 -2.47
CA HIS A 74 8.95 0.55 -3.29
C HIS A 74 8.37 -0.55 -4.19
N ASP A 75 9.09 -0.85 -5.27
CA ASP A 75 8.78 -1.99 -6.12
C ASP A 75 9.20 -3.32 -5.48
N GLU A 76 8.95 -4.44 -6.16
CA GLU A 76 9.35 -5.78 -5.73
C GLU A 76 10.87 -5.98 -5.55
N ASN A 77 11.67 -5.12 -6.18
CA ASN A 77 13.13 -5.13 -6.10
C ASN A 77 13.67 -4.15 -5.04
N ASN A 78 12.78 -3.60 -4.19
CA ASN A 78 13.11 -2.60 -3.18
C ASN A 78 13.69 -1.31 -3.80
N LYS A 79 13.30 -0.96 -5.03
CA LYS A 79 13.58 0.35 -5.62
C LYS A 79 12.49 1.34 -5.21
N PRO A 80 12.87 2.54 -4.73
CA PRO A 80 11.91 3.60 -4.39
C PRO A 80 11.02 3.97 -5.57
N LEU A 81 9.72 4.07 -5.34
CA LEU A 81 8.76 4.64 -6.29
C LEU A 81 8.75 6.17 -6.16
N ALA A 82 9.81 6.81 -6.66
CA ALA A 82 10.07 8.24 -6.45
C ALA A 82 9.10 9.18 -7.18
N SER A 83 8.43 8.69 -8.24
CA SER A 83 7.55 9.50 -9.07
C SER A 83 6.09 9.55 -8.59
N LEU A 84 5.78 8.89 -7.46
CA LEU A 84 4.43 8.87 -6.91
C LEU A 84 4.00 10.25 -6.41
N LYS A 85 2.75 10.59 -6.70
CA LYS A 85 2.05 11.81 -6.28
C LYS A 85 0.97 11.46 -5.25
N GLU A 86 0.52 12.46 -4.50
CA GLU A 86 -0.64 12.30 -3.62
C GLU A 86 -1.86 11.95 -4.46
N GLY A 87 -2.56 10.87 -4.09
CA GLY A 87 -3.71 10.35 -4.82
C GLY A 87 -3.37 9.35 -5.93
N ASP A 88 -2.09 9.00 -6.12
CA ASP A 88 -1.75 7.86 -6.96
C ASP A 88 -2.14 6.55 -6.26
N ASP A 89 -2.59 5.57 -7.03
CA ASP A 89 -2.85 4.22 -6.53
C ASP A 89 -1.55 3.55 -6.10
N VAL A 90 -1.58 2.99 -4.88
CA VAL A 90 -0.44 2.29 -4.28
C VAL A 90 -0.88 0.98 -3.65
N LYS A 91 0.03 0.00 -3.69
CA LYS A 91 -0.19 -1.31 -3.08
C LYS A 91 0.10 -1.31 -1.59
N GLY A 92 -0.67 -2.10 -0.86
CA GLY A 92 -0.43 -2.36 0.56
C GLY A 92 0.76 -3.29 0.76
N CYS A 93 1.55 -3.08 1.82
CA CYS A 93 2.76 -3.88 2.07
C CYS A 93 2.47 -5.40 2.16
N ILE A 94 1.29 -5.78 2.66
CA ILE A 94 0.88 -7.18 2.82
C ILE A 94 0.76 -7.94 1.49
N GLU A 95 0.56 -7.24 0.37
CA GLU A 95 0.41 -7.88 -0.95
C GLU A 95 1.67 -8.66 -1.35
N CYS A 96 2.85 -8.15 -0.99
CA CYS A 96 4.14 -8.79 -1.23
C CYS A 96 4.72 -9.42 0.05
N HIS A 97 4.53 -8.78 1.21
CA HIS A 97 5.02 -9.28 2.51
C HIS A 97 3.97 -10.15 3.20
N LYS A 98 3.54 -11.22 2.53
CA LYS A 98 2.28 -11.95 2.76
C LYS A 98 2.10 -12.61 4.12
N ILE A 99 3.17 -12.87 4.88
CA ILE A 99 3.05 -13.60 6.15
C ILE A 99 2.72 -12.60 7.28
N PRO A 100 1.54 -12.65 7.89
CA PRO A 100 1.19 -11.74 8.97
C PRO A 100 2.05 -11.99 10.22
N GLY A 101 2.47 -10.91 10.88
CA GLY A 101 3.22 -10.96 12.13
C GLY A 101 4.74 -10.96 11.96
N GLU A 102 5.47 -11.30 13.02
CA GLU A 102 6.93 -11.39 13.05
C GLU A 102 7.39 -12.85 12.88
N VAL A 103 8.64 -13.05 12.45
CA VAL A 103 9.21 -14.41 12.40
C VAL A 103 9.14 -15.05 13.80
N PRO A 104 8.59 -16.27 13.93
CA PRO A 104 8.52 -16.97 15.21
C PRO A 104 9.89 -17.13 15.87
N LYS A 105 9.95 -16.97 17.20
CA LYS A 105 11.20 -17.11 17.98
C LYS A 105 11.89 -18.46 17.73
N LYS A 106 11.12 -19.55 17.61
CA LYS A 106 11.63 -20.90 17.32
C LYS A 106 12.36 -20.94 15.98
N LEU A 107 11.78 -20.33 14.94
CA LEU A 107 12.40 -20.26 13.61
C LEU A 107 13.65 -19.38 13.60
N LYS A 108 13.62 -18.22 14.27
CA LYS A 108 14.82 -17.38 14.49
C LYS A 108 15.95 -18.17 15.16
N LYS A 109 15.65 -19.02 16.14
CA LYS A 109 16.63 -19.92 16.79
C LYS A 109 17.16 -20.98 15.82
N LYS A 110 16.30 -21.61 15.02
CA LYS A 110 16.70 -22.59 13.99
C LYS A 110 17.70 -21.99 13.00
N TRP A 111 17.42 -20.79 12.48
CA TRP A 111 18.33 -20.08 11.56
C TRP A 111 19.68 -19.70 12.20
N LYS A 112 19.69 -19.42 13.51
CA LYS A 112 20.94 -19.16 14.24
C LYS A 112 21.76 -20.44 14.38
N LYS A 113 21.14 -21.56 14.76
CA LYS A 113 21.80 -22.87 14.87
C LYS A 113 22.36 -23.34 13.52
N ALA A 114 21.59 -23.15 12.45
CA ALA A 114 22.01 -23.44 11.09
C ALA A 114 23.02 -22.44 10.51
N LYS A 115 23.47 -21.44 11.29
CA LYS A 115 24.44 -20.41 10.87
C LYS A 115 24.12 -19.72 9.53
N LEU A 116 22.85 -19.62 9.14
CA LEU A 116 22.46 -18.93 7.90
C LEU A 116 23.07 -17.52 7.87
N ASP A 117 23.49 -17.05 6.71
CA ASP A 117 24.09 -15.74 6.61
C ASP A 117 23.06 -14.62 6.90
N LYS A 118 23.56 -13.40 7.10
CA LYS A 118 22.71 -12.26 7.46
C LYS A 118 21.76 -11.85 6.33
N ALA A 119 22.19 -11.93 5.08
CA ALA A 119 21.40 -11.56 3.92
C ALA A 119 20.26 -12.55 3.68
N GLU A 120 20.54 -13.86 3.78
CA GLU A 120 19.50 -14.88 3.71
C GLU A 120 18.48 -14.72 4.85
N LYS A 121 18.94 -14.50 6.09
CA LYS A 121 18.04 -14.21 7.22
C LYS A 121 17.20 -12.96 6.96
N LYS A 122 17.75 -11.92 6.35
CA LYS A 122 17.01 -10.70 6.00
C LYS A 122 15.94 -10.99 4.96
N LYS A 123 16.28 -11.68 3.87
CA LYS A 123 15.34 -12.08 2.81
C LYS A 123 14.16 -12.87 3.39
N LYS A 124 14.43 -13.88 4.22
CA LYS A 124 13.36 -14.67 4.87
C LYS A 124 12.51 -13.87 5.85
N LYS A 125 13.09 -12.90 6.57
CA LYS A 125 12.32 -11.99 7.44
C LYS A 125 11.39 -11.10 6.66
N LEU A 126 11.83 -10.59 5.50
CA LEU A 126 11.01 -9.69 4.71
C LEU A 126 9.75 -10.36 4.16
N ALA A 127 9.66 -11.70 4.08
CA ALA A 127 8.36 -12.34 3.81
C ALA A 127 7.27 -12.05 4.86
N TYR A 128 7.66 -11.59 6.05
CA TYR A 128 6.76 -11.30 7.17
C TYR A 128 6.41 -9.80 7.22
N HIS A 129 5.12 -9.49 7.12
CA HIS A 129 4.58 -8.14 7.09
C HIS A 129 5.08 -7.27 8.25
N ALA A 130 5.05 -7.78 9.49
CA ALA A 130 5.47 -6.96 10.64
C ALA A 130 6.99 -6.73 10.68
N GLU A 131 7.80 -7.64 10.13
CA GLU A 131 9.25 -7.42 10.00
C GLU A 131 9.54 -6.35 8.95
N ALA A 132 8.82 -6.35 7.82
CA ALA A 132 8.93 -5.32 6.79
C ALA A 132 8.58 -3.93 7.35
N MET A 133 7.44 -3.80 8.04
CA MET A 133 7.04 -2.56 8.71
C MET A 133 8.06 -2.12 9.76
N HIS A 134 8.53 -3.04 10.62
CA HIS A 134 9.54 -2.70 11.62
C HIS A 134 10.88 -2.30 11.01
N TYR A 135 11.26 -2.88 9.87
CA TYR A 135 12.48 -2.50 9.17
C TYR A 135 12.35 -1.08 8.62
N ASN A 136 11.24 -0.77 7.95
CA ASN A 136 11.03 0.54 7.35
C ASN A 136 10.85 1.64 8.42
N CYS A 137 9.81 1.53 9.26
CA CYS A 137 9.43 2.58 10.19
C CYS A 137 10.49 2.77 11.29
N ARG A 138 10.89 1.70 11.99
CA ARG A 138 11.87 1.82 13.08
C ARG A 138 13.28 2.07 12.54
N GLY A 139 13.58 1.63 11.31
CA GLY A 139 14.84 1.91 10.64
C GLY A 139 15.02 3.41 10.39
N CYS A 140 14.07 4.03 9.69
CA CYS A 140 14.07 5.46 9.42
C CYS A 140 14.11 6.28 10.72
N HIS A 141 13.27 5.96 11.70
CA HIS A 141 13.27 6.66 13.00
C HIS A 141 14.61 6.57 13.74
N LYS A 142 15.27 5.41 13.70
CA LYS A 142 16.61 5.26 14.30
C LYS A 142 17.67 6.07 13.54
N ALA A 143 17.62 6.06 12.20
CA ALA A 143 18.52 6.85 11.38
C ALA A 143 18.35 8.35 11.64
N PHE A 144 17.11 8.84 11.66
CA PHE A 144 16.78 10.21 12.02
C PHE A 144 17.30 10.58 13.42
N ASN A 145 17.00 9.76 14.43
CA ASN A 145 17.46 10.00 15.80
C ASN A 145 18.99 10.03 15.90
N LYS A 146 19.68 9.13 15.21
CA LYS A 146 21.15 9.09 15.17
C LYS A 146 21.73 10.34 14.49
N LYS A 147 21.22 10.69 13.31
CA LYS A 147 21.67 11.85 12.51
C LYS A 147 21.50 13.16 13.28
N ASN A 148 20.35 13.32 13.95
CA ASN A 148 19.98 14.56 14.64
C ASN A 148 20.25 14.54 16.15
N LYS A 149 20.98 13.53 16.65
CA LYS A 149 21.30 13.35 18.08
C LYS A 149 20.08 13.52 19.01
N THR A 150 18.94 12.95 18.61
CA THR A 150 17.65 13.13 19.28
C THR A 150 16.97 11.80 19.60
N LYS A 151 15.87 11.87 20.37
CA LYS A 151 15.00 10.74 20.70
C LYS A 151 13.53 11.01 20.34
N LYS A 152 13.29 12.03 19.50
CA LYS A 152 11.95 12.48 19.08
C LYS A 152 11.21 11.41 18.29
N ALA A 153 11.87 10.73 17.35
CA ALA A 153 11.23 9.70 16.56
C ALA A 153 11.04 8.40 17.39
N PRO A 154 9.84 7.79 17.40
CA PRO A 154 9.56 6.64 18.26
C PRO A 154 10.25 5.37 17.76
N THR A 155 11.07 4.74 18.62
CA THR A 155 11.83 3.53 18.26
C THR A 155 11.57 2.32 19.17
N THR A 156 10.86 2.55 20.27
CA THR A 156 10.50 1.56 21.29
C THR A 156 9.07 1.06 21.10
N CYS A 157 8.81 -0.21 21.40
CA CYS A 157 7.52 -0.86 21.11
C CYS A 157 6.32 -0.08 21.64
N LYS A 158 6.37 0.42 22.88
CA LYS A 158 5.26 1.15 23.55
C LYS A 158 5.00 2.55 22.98
N LYS A 159 5.98 3.16 22.31
CA LYS A 159 5.84 4.48 21.69
C LYS A 159 5.15 4.40 20.32
N CYS A 160 5.12 3.22 19.69
CA CYS A 160 4.40 2.99 18.45
C CYS A 160 3.09 2.24 18.70
N HIS A 161 3.14 1.16 19.48
CA HIS A 161 1.97 0.35 19.79
C HIS A 161 1.33 0.83 21.10
N PRO A 162 0.11 1.39 21.04
CA PRO A 162 -0.63 1.73 22.25
C PRO A 162 -0.86 0.48 23.10
N LYS A 163 -1.00 0.67 24.42
CA LYS A 163 -1.46 -0.41 25.28
C LYS A 163 -2.85 -0.82 24.79
N LYS A 164 -3.08 -2.12 24.71
CA LYS A 164 -4.44 -2.63 24.52
C LYS A 164 -5.24 -2.19 25.75
N LYS A 165 -6.33 -1.47 25.52
CA LYS A 165 -7.35 -1.27 26.55
C LYS A 165 -8.05 -2.60 26.80
#